data_AF-R9IWR2-F1
#
_entry.id   AF-R9IWR2-F1
#
_cell.length_a   1.000
_cell.length_b   1.000
_cell.length_c   1.000
_cell.angle_alpha   90.00
_cell.angle_beta   90.00
_cell.angle_gamma   90.00
#
_symmetry.space_group_name_H-M   'P 1'
#
loop_
_entity.id
_entity.type
_entity.pdbx_description
1 polymer ?
#
loop_
_entity_poly.entity_id
_entity_poly.type
_entity_poly.pdbx_seq_one_letter_code
_entity_poly.pdbx_strand_id
1 'polypeptide(L)'
;MNLTDLQKELRSMEEHISELQKAIEEMKPKTKEEAKKDFATITRLALQYPIKDTGVSKVTSVLQKEYMQALSWLLMSSEGKIKDRLLYLCRIASGCGMELHAEELYQAGLEFQPEDMEKICMDLQKLKYAFLADALVIANISGEASGKEISLIADIARVFGCEKEEIEITGLVAKGILTEDWDVLEKAPAPKKDRWTIKENFKGLIPEEWIISHRRECGRLCVKKYEKSIEDKIAASVLGAMKGIRAQADRSEPLCFIKSRLQAGELVKGGDVLVTYEREMSEKERWLEQGSFFWANESQEKLAKKEENIYAPCDGMVFFLEDSEKDAETNNEMKYITVYVVSYFDDYQKLSRWYRKNRMRKEKQ
;
A
#
# COMPACT_ATOMS: atom_id res chain seq x y z
N MET A 1 -30.20 49.62 9.74
CA MET A 1 -28.94 49.21 9.09
C MET A 1 -27.86 50.14 9.60
N ASN A 2 -26.89 49.64 10.37
CA ASN A 2 -25.86 50.49 10.97
C ASN A 2 -24.73 50.75 9.97
N LEU A 3 -23.99 51.84 10.16
CA LEU A 3 -22.89 52.26 9.29
C LEU A 3 -21.81 51.15 9.13
N THR A 4 -21.67 50.32 10.15
CA THR A 4 -20.80 49.15 10.19
C THR A 4 -21.28 47.99 9.31
N ASP A 5 -22.60 47.84 9.12
CA ASP A 5 -23.17 46.79 8.26
C ASP A 5 -22.95 47.15 6.79
N LEU A 6 -23.13 48.44 6.44
CA LEU A 6 -22.82 48.97 5.11
C LEU A 6 -21.33 48.86 4.76
N GLN A 7 -20.44 49.04 5.72
CA GLN A 7 -18.99 48.85 5.52
C GLN A 7 -18.61 47.38 5.28
N LYS A 8 -19.33 46.43 5.90
CA LYS A 8 -19.14 45.00 5.62
C LYS A 8 -19.64 44.62 4.23
N GLU A 9 -20.81 45.11 3.83
CA GLU A 9 -21.33 44.87 2.48
C GLU A 9 -20.43 45.46 1.40
N LEU A 10 -19.88 46.65 1.62
CA LEU A 10 -18.91 47.27 0.70
C LEU A 10 -17.64 46.43 0.52
N ARG A 11 -17.06 45.89 1.61
CA ARG A 11 -15.91 44.98 1.50
C ARG A 11 -16.25 43.68 0.77
N SER A 12 -17.44 43.13 1.02
CA SER A 12 -17.90 41.92 0.34
C SER A 12 -18.14 42.16 -1.15
N MET A 13 -18.60 43.35 -1.54
CA MET A 13 -18.71 43.76 -2.93
C MET A 13 -17.33 43.99 -3.57
N GLU A 14 -16.38 44.58 -2.86
CA GLU A 14 -14.99 44.75 -3.35
C GLU A 14 -14.29 43.41 -3.59
N GLU A 15 -14.49 42.43 -2.69
CA GLU A 15 -14.01 41.06 -2.87
C GLU A 15 -14.64 40.40 -4.11
N HIS A 16 -15.97 40.48 -4.26
CA HIS A 16 -16.65 39.97 -5.45
C HIS A 16 -16.19 40.64 -6.75
N ILE A 17 -15.94 41.96 -6.72
CA ILE A 17 -15.44 42.70 -7.89
C ILE A 17 -14.01 42.25 -8.22
N SER A 18 -13.16 42.01 -7.22
CA SER A 18 -11.80 41.46 -7.44
C SER A 18 -11.84 40.04 -8.02
N GLU A 19 -12.74 39.19 -7.53
CA GLU A 19 -12.93 37.84 -8.06
C GLU A 19 -13.44 37.86 -9.51
N LEU A 20 -14.42 38.71 -9.81
CA LEU A 20 -14.93 38.91 -11.17
C LEU A 20 -13.86 39.48 -12.10
N GLN A 21 -13.04 40.43 -11.64
CA GLN A 21 -11.94 40.98 -12.42
C GLN A 21 -10.87 39.92 -12.73
N LYS A 22 -10.56 39.05 -11.76
CA LYS A 22 -9.65 37.92 -11.97
C LYS A 22 -10.22 36.91 -12.95
N ALA A 23 -11.50 36.56 -12.83
CA ALA A 23 -12.20 35.68 -13.75
C ALA A 23 -12.29 36.28 -15.18
N ILE A 24 -12.52 37.59 -15.30
CA ILE A 24 -12.52 38.30 -16.59
C ILE A 24 -11.13 38.30 -17.22
N GLU A 25 -10.05 38.49 -16.45
CA GLU A 25 -8.68 38.37 -16.98
C GLU A 25 -8.31 36.95 -17.39
N GLU A 26 -8.79 35.94 -16.65
CA GLU A 26 -8.64 34.54 -17.06
C GLU A 26 -9.44 34.20 -18.33
N MET A 27 -10.54 34.92 -18.58
CA MET A 27 -11.39 34.79 -19.78
C MET A 27 -10.93 35.65 -20.97
N LYS A 28 -9.97 36.58 -20.80
CA LYS A 28 -9.46 37.34 -21.95
C LYS A 28 -8.73 36.39 -22.92
N PRO A 29 -8.98 36.49 -24.24
CA PRO A 29 -8.25 35.71 -25.22
C PRO A 29 -6.77 36.10 -25.15
N LYS A 30 -5.96 35.21 -24.58
CA LYS A 30 -4.51 35.38 -24.51
C LYS A 30 -3.94 35.49 -25.92
N THR A 31 -2.95 36.35 -26.09
CA THR A 31 -2.21 36.38 -27.35
C THR A 31 -1.52 35.03 -27.57
N LYS A 32 -1.33 34.63 -28.83
CA LYS A 32 -0.61 33.37 -29.17
C LYS A 32 0.79 33.31 -28.55
N GLU A 33 1.43 34.45 -28.31
CA GLU A 33 2.73 34.54 -27.63
C GLU A 33 2.66 34.25 -26.13
N GLU A 34 1.63 34.75 -25.44
CA GLU A 34 1.43 34.47 -24.00
C GLU A 34 1.10 32.99 -23.76
N ALA A 35 0.29 32.39 -24.63
CA ALA A 35 0.00 30.95 -24.59
C ALA A 35 1.28 30.11 -24.80
N LYS A 36 2.14 30.49 -25.76
CA LYS A 36 3.43 29.84 -25.97
C LYS A 36 4.38 29.96 -24.77
N LYS A 37 4.43 31.13 -24.12
CA LYS A 37 5.22 31.31 -22.89
C LYS A 37 4.68 30.46 -21.73
N ASP A 38 3.35 30.36 -21.61
CA ASP A 38 2.70 29.48 -20.63
C ASP A 38 3.08 28.01 -20.87
N PHE A 39 2.96 27.51 -22.11
CA PHE A 39 3.33 26.13 -22.46
C PHE A 39 4.82 25.82 -22.24
N ALA A 40 5.71 26.74 -22.61
CA ALA A 40 7.14 26.59 -22.36
C ALA A 40 7.45 26.52 -20.86
N THR A 41 6.77 27.33 -20.05
CA THR A 41 6.92 27.32 -18.59
C THR A 41 6.45 26.00 -17.98
N ILE A 42 5.27 25.53 -18.40
CA ILE A 42 4.72 24.23 -17.96
C ILE A 42 5.68 23.10 -18.30
N THR A 43 6.14 23.05 -19.56
CA THR A 43 7.06 22.01 -20.03
C THR A 43 8.37 22.02 -19.23
N ARG A 44 8.94 23.20 -18.98
CA ARG A 44 10.15 23.35 -18.16
C ARG A 44 9.96 22.84 -16.73
N LEU A 45 8.84 23.21 -16.08
CA LEU A 45 8.54 22.75 -14.72
C LEU A 45 8.34 21.23 -14.67
N ALA A 46 7.66 20.66 -15.66
CA ALA A 46 7.45 19.22 -15.76
C ALA A 46 8.76 18.43 -15.85
N LEU A 47 9.71 18.91 -16.66
CA LEU A 47 11.05 18.32 -16.78
C LEU A 47 11.87 18.40 -15.48
N GLN A 48 11.66 19.44 -14.67
CA GLN A 48 12.34 19.60 -13.38
C GLN A 48 11.79 18.65 -12.31
N TYR A 49 10.48 18.38 -12.33
CA TYR A 49 9.79 17.60 -11.31
C TYR A 49 8.94 16.46 -11.91
N PRO A 50 9.54 15.52 -12.66
CA PRO A 50 8.80 14.44 -13.31
C PRO A 50 8.20 13.47 -12.29
N ILE A 51 7.01 12.93 -12.60
CA ILE A 51 6.37 11.88 -11.81
C ILE A 51 6.84 10.53 -12.35
N LYS A 52 7.75 9.89 -11.61
CA LYS A 52 8.40 8.63 -12.01
C LYS A 52 7.61 7.41 -11.54
N ASP A 53 8.00 6.24 -12.05
CA ASP A 53 7.53 4.92 -11.61
C ASP A 53 6.03 4.64 -11.75
N THR A 54 5.33 5.44 -12.55
CA THR A 54 3.91 5.22 -12.88
C THR A 54 3.72 3.89 -13.61
N GLY A 55 2.54 3.28 -13.49
CA GLY A 55 2.19 2.05 -14.24
C GLY A 55 2.36 2.23 -15.76
N VAL A 56 2.15 3.46 -16.25
CA VAL A 56 2.27 3.88 -17.66
C VAL A 56 3.71 3.76 -18.18
N SER A 57 4.72 3.98 -17.33
CA SER A 57 6.13 3.85 -17.75
C SER A 57 6.52 2.44 -18.22
N LYS A 58 5.73 1.42 -17.88
CA LYS A 58 6.03 0.00 -18.13
C LYS A 58 5.31 -0.60 -19.34
N VAL A 59 4.43 0.16 -19.99
CA VAL A 59 3.69 -0.29 -21.18
C VAL A 59 4.36 0.19 -22.47
N THR A 60 3.85 -0.26 -23.62
CA THR A 60 4.38 0.13 -24.94
C THR A 60 4.16 1.62 -25.19
N SER A 61 5.01 2.23 -26.02
CA SER A 61 4.88 3.65 -26.40
C SER A 61 3.52 3.98 -27.03
N VAL A 62 2.89 3.02 -27.71
CA VAL A 62 1.54 3.13 -28.26
C VAL A 62 0.52 3.34 -27.14
N LEU A 63 0.52 2.45 -26.14
CA LEU A 63 -0.40 2.54 -25.00
C LEU A 63 -0.13 3.79 -24.14
N GLN A 64 1.14 4.20 -24.01
CA GLN A 64 1.49 5.47 -23.36
C GLN A 64 0.86 6.66 -24.07
N LYS A 65 0.89 6.67 -25.41
CA LYS A 65 0.29 7.75 -26.21
C LYS A 65 -1.23 7.77 -26.08
N GLU A 66 -1.89 6.61 -26.18
CA GLU A 66 -3.34 6.49 -25.99
C GLU A 66 -3.78 6.94 -24.59
N TYR A 67 -3.00 6.58 -23.56
CA TYR A 67 -3.21 7.05 -22.19
C TYR A 67 -3.15 8.56 -22.07
N MET A 68 -2.11 9.20 -22.62
CA MET A 68 -1.96 10.65 -22.60
C MET A 68 -3.06 11.35 -23.40
N GLN A 69 -3.44 10.82 -24.56
CA GLN A 69 -4.49 11.39 -25.41
C GLN A 69 -5.86 11.41 -24.70
N ALA A 70 -6.24 10.30 -24.07
CA ALA A 70 -7.51 10.22 -23.36
C ALA A 70 -7.55 11.12 -22.11
N LEU A 71 -6.44 11.24 -21.36
CA LEU A 71 -6.36 12.19 -20.24
C LEU A 71 -6.34 13.65 -20.71
N SER A 72 -5.69 13.95 -21.84
CA SER A 72 -5.73 15.27 -22.46
C SER A 72 -7.15 15.68 -22.83
N TRP A 73 -7.95 14.76 -23.37
CA TRP A 73 -9.35 15.02 -23.68
C TRP A 73 -10.19 15.28 -22.42
N LEU A 74 -9.99 14.50 -21.36
CA LEU A 74 -10.67 14.70 -20.08
C LEU A 74 -10.36 16.08 -19.48
N LEU A 75 -9.10 16.50 -19.58
CA LEU A 75 -8.66 17.84 -19.19
C LEU A 75 -9.39 18.93 -20.01
N MET A 76 -9.59 18.75 -21.31
CA MET A 76 -10.30 19.74 -22.15
C MET A 76 -11.82 19.74 -21.95
N SER A 77 -12.38 18.64 -21.46
CA SER A 77 -13.81 18.51 -21.16
C SER A 77 -14.26 19.28 -19.91
N SER A 78 -13.31 19.91 -19.22
CA SER A 78 -13.53 20.63 -17.96
C SER A 78 -13.43 22.15 -18.10
N GLU A 79 -14.28 22.87 -17.38
CA GLU A 79 -14.32 24.34 -17.44
C GLU A 79 -13.22 24.94 -16.51
N GLY A 80 -12.26 25.68 -17.11
CA GLY A 80 -11.28 26.48 -16.38
C GLY A 80 -10.02 25.76 -15.87
N LYS A 81 -9.07 26.55 -15.36
CA LYS A 81 -7.82 26.11 -14.66
C LYS A 81 -7.00 25.00 -15.34
N ILE A 82 -6.90 25.09 -16.67
CA ILE A 82 -6.17 24.14 -17.54
C ILE A 82 -4.68 24.03 -17.20
N LYS A 83 -4.05 25.09 -16.67
CA LYS A 83 -2.59 25.13 -16.45
C LYS A 83 -2.10 24.05 -15.49
N ASP A 84 -2.72 23.91 -14.32
CA ASP A 84 -2.27 22.97 -13.29
C ASP A 84 -2.51 21.52 -13.71
N ARG A 85 -3.64 21.29 -14.38
CA ARG A 85 -4.00 20.00 -15.00
C ARG A 85 -3.00 19.60 -16.08
N LEU A 86 -2.64 20.54 -16.95
CA LEU A 86 -1.69 20.31 -18.04
C LEU A 86 -0.28 20.10 -17.49
N LEU A 87 0.11 20.83 -16.45
CA LEU A 87 1.36 20.61 -15.74
C LEU A 87 1.43 19.21 -15.14
N TYR A 88 0.38 18.74 -14.48
CA TYR A 88 0.33 17.38 -13.95
C TYR A 88 0.53 16.34 -15.06
N LEU A 89 -0.21 16.46 -16.16
CA LEU A 89 -0.09 15.53 -17.29
C LEU A 89 1.31 15.56 -17.93
N CYS A 90 1.90 16.74 -18.12
CA CYS A 90 3.28 16.88 -18.59
C CYS A 90 4.29 16.22 -17.64
N ARG A 91 4.08 16.29 -16.32
CA ARG A 91 4.96 15.64 -15.34
C ARG A 91 4.90 14.12 -15.45
N ILE A 92 3.74 13.54 -15.75
CA ILE A 92 3.61 12.10 -16.02
C ILE A 92 4.34 11.76 -17.32
N ALA A 93 4.05 12.46 -18.41
CA ALA A 93 4.68 12.21 -19.71
C ALA A 93 6.22 12.28 -19.62
N SER A 94 6.74 13.31 -18.94
CA SER A 94 8.18 13.46 -18.70
C SER A 94 8.75 12.32 -17.85
N GLY A 95 8.05 11.86 -16.82
CA GLY A 95 8.48 10.73 -16.00
C GLY A 95 8.43 9.38 -16.70
N CYS A 96 7.58 9.24 -17.72
CA CYS A 96 7.57 8.09 -18.64
C CYS A 96 8.67 8.17 -19.72
N GLY A 97 9.44 9.26 -19.79
CA GLY A 97 10.46 9.47 -20.83
C GLY A 97 9.89 9.83 -22.20
N MET A 98 8.66 10.36 -22.25
CA MET A 98 8.02 10.78 -23.49
C MET A 98 8.48 12.20 -23.85
N GLU A 99 8.80 12.41 -25.12
CA GLU A 99 9.05 13.74 -25.69
C GLU A 99 7.72 14.43 -26.05
N LEU A 100 6.80 14.52 -25.09
CA LEU A 100 5.52 15.23 -25.24
C LEU A 100 5.54 16.53 -24.43
N HIS A 101 5.35 17.64 -25.12
CA HIS A 101 5.30 18.97 -24.54
C HIS A 101 3.86 19.44 -24.27
N ALA A 102 3.73 20.50 -23.47
CA ALA A 102 2.42 21.02 -23.07
C ALA A 102 1.52 21.41 -24.25
N GLU A 103 2.09 21.99 -25.31
CA GLU A 103 1.36 22.39 -26.52
C GLU A 103 0.80 21.17 -27.27
N GLU A 104 1.58 20.09 -27.37
CA GLU A 104 1.17 18.85 -28.05
C GLU A 104 0.07 18.12 -27.27
N LEU A 105 0.19 18.06 -25.95
CA LEU A 105 -0.84 17.46 -25.09
C LEU A 105 -2.15 18.27 -25.11
N TYR A 106 -2.04 19.60 -25.13
CA TYR A 106 -3.20 20.48 -25.28
C TYR A 106 -3.90 20.25 -26.62
N GLN A 107 -3.12 20.20 -27.72
CA GLN A 107 -3.66 19.95 -29.05
C GLN A 107 -4.28 18.55 -29.17
N ALA A 108 -3.63 17.54 -28.59
CA ALA A 108 -4.15 16.17 -28.57
C ALA A 108 -5.53 16.07 -27.90
N GLY A 109 -5.77 16.87 -26.85
CA GLY A 109 -7.08 16.91 -26.19
C GLY A 109 -8.18 17.57 -27.05
N LEU A 110 -7.82 18.57 -27.86
CA LEU A 110 -8.74 19.25 -28.77
C LEU A 110 -9.11 18.39 -29.99
N GLU A 111 -8.16 17.59 -30.48
CA GLU A 111 -8.34 16.75 -31.67
C GLU A 111 -9.01 15.40 -31.37
N PHE A 112 -9.12 15.06 -30.08
CA PHE A 112 -9.66 13.79 -29.62
C PHE A 112 -11.14 13.62 -29.97
N GLN A 113 -11.50 12.44 -30.50
CA GLN A 113 -12.88 12.08 -30.82
C GLN A 113 -13.46 11.21 -29.69
N PRO A 114 -14.56 11.61 -29.03
CA PRO A 114 -15.17 10.84 -27.93
C PRO A 114 -15.50 9.38 -28.31
N GLU A 115 -15.77 9.11 -29.58
CA GLU A 115 -16.07 7.79 -30.12
C GLU A 115 -14.88 6.80 -29.96
N ASP A 116 -13.65 7.31 -29.85
CA ASP A 116 -12.46 6.48 -29.67
C ASP A 116 -12.29 5.98 -28.21
N MET A 117 -13.04 6.53 -27.24
CA MET A 117 -12.88 6.19 -25.82
C MET A 117 -13.12 4.72 -25.52
N GLU A 118 -14.10 4.08 -26.15
CA GLU A 118 -14.42 2.68 -25.88
C GLU A 118 -13.25 1.78 -26.27
N LYS A 119 -12.68 2.01 -27.45
CA LYS A 119 -11.49 1.29 -27.93
C LYS A 119 -10.29 1.53 -27.00
N ILE A 120 -10.04 2.79 -26.63
CA ILE A 120 -8.93 3.12 -25.73
C ILE A 120 -9.12 2.46 -24.36
N CYS A 121 -10.35 2.39 -23.84
CA CYS A 121 -10.61 1.68 -22.58
C CYS A 121 -10.29 0.18 -22.69
N MET A 122 -10.59 -0.45 -23.83
CA MET A 122 -10.20 -1.85 -24.08
C MET A 122 -8.68 -2.02 -24.10
N ASP A 123 -7.96 -1.14 -24.80
CA ASP A 123 -6.51 -1.18 -24.91
C ASP A 123 -5.80 -0.89 -23.58
N LEU A 124 -6.37 0.02 -22.77
CA LEU A 124 -5.89 0.43 -21.45
C LEU A 124 -6.44 -0.41 -20.29
N GLN A 125 -7.09 -1.55 -20.53
CA GLN A 125 -7.74 -2.32 -19.46
C GLN A 125 -6.79 -2.71 -18.32
N LYS A 126 -5.50 -2.93 -18.61
CA LYS A 126 -4.45 -3.21 -17.61
C LYS A 126 -4.05 -1.99 -16.76
N LEU A 127 -4.33 -0.79 -17.26
CA LEU A 127 -4.01 0.49 -16.63
C LEU A 127 -5.24 1.20 -16.05
N LYS A 128 -6.43 0.56 -16.07
CA LYS A 128 -7.70 1.22 -15.74
C LYS A 128 -7.69 1.98 -14.40
N TYR A 129 -7.06 1.44 -13.36
CA TYR A 129 -7.02 2.11 -12.05
C TYR A 129 -6.01 3.25 -11.99
N ALA A 130 -4.87 3.13 -12.68
CA ALA A 130 -3.93 4.23 -12.84
C ALA A 130 -4.59 5.37 -13.63
N PHE A 131 -5.26 5.04 -14.72
CA PHE A 131 -6.00 5.99 -15.54
C PHE A 131 -7.06 6.73 -14.72
N LEU A 132 -7.90 5.99 -13.99
CA LEU A 132 -8.95 6.57 -13.17
C LEU A 132 -8.39 7.39 -12.00
N ALA A 133 -7.30 6.97 -11.38
CA ALA A 133 -6.63 7.75 -10.35
C ALA A 133 -6.12 9.08 -10.91
N ASP A 134 -5.40 9.04 -12.04
CA ASP A 134 -4.90 10.26 -12.70
C ASP A 134 -6.03 11.16 -13.18
N ALA A 135 -7.13 10.60 -13.71
CA ALA A 135 -8.31 11.36 -14.10
C ALA A 135 -8.94 12.08 -12.90
N LEU A 136 -9.04 11.42 -11.75
CA LEU A 136 -9.55 12.02 -10.51
C LEU A 136 -8.61 13.08 -9.96
N VAL A 137 -7.28 12.87 -10.05
CA VAL A 137 -6.27 13.86 -9.69
C VAL A 137 -6.43 15.09 -10.59
N ILE A 138 -6.48 14.91 -11.92
CA ILE A 138 -6.67 15.99 -12.89
C ILE A 138 -7.96 16.78 -12.61
N ALA A 139 -9.06 16.09 -12.33
CA ALA A 139 -10.32 16.75 -12.01
C ALA A 139 -10.22 17.63 -10.75
N ASN A 140 -9.47 17.19 -9.73
CA ASN A 140 -9.45 17.83 -8.41
C ASN A 140 -8.19 18.66 -8.09
N ILE A 141 -7.16 18.67 -8.93
CA ILE A 141 -5.89 19.36 -8.65
C ILE A 141 -6.05 20.88 -8.52
N SER A 142 -7.05 21.44 -9.21
CA SER A 142 -7.31 22.87 -9.27
C SER A 142 -8.45 23.32 -8.33
N GLY A 143 -8.93 22.43 -7.45
CA GLY A 143 -10.09 22.61 -6.58
C GLY A 143 -11.07 21.44 -6.67
N GLU A 144 -12.21 21.54 -6.00
CA GLU A 144 -13.23 20.47 -6.04
C GLU A 144 -13.78 20.29 -7.47
N ALA A 145 -13.75 19.04 -7.96
CA ALA A 145 -14.30 18.70 -9.26
C ALA A 145 -15.82 18.93 -9.30
N SER A 146 -16.29 19.49 -10.41
CA SER A 146 -17.71 19.65 -10.68
C SER A 146 -18.43 18.30 -10.82
N GLY A 147 -19.74 18.30 -10.57
CA GLY A 147 -20.58 17.11 -10.75
C GLY A 147 -20.53 16.53 -12.17
N LYS A 148 -20.30 17.38 -13.19
CA LYS A 148 -20.12 16.95 -14.59
C LYS A 148 -18.82 16.18 -14.79
N GLU A 149 -17.70 16.68 -14.25
CA GLU A 149 -16.39 16.01 -14.33
C GLU A 149 -16.43 14.65 -13.62
N ILE A 150 -17.02 14.60 -12.43
CA ILE A 150 -17.17 13.34 -11.68
C ILE A 150 -18.07 12.35 -12.42
N SER A 151 -19.15 12.82 -13.03
CA SER A 151 -20.05 11.97 -13.82
C SER A 151 -19.36 11.41 -15.07
N LEU A 152 -18.55 12.23 -15.75
CA LEU A 152 -17.75 11.79 -16.89
C LEU A 152 -16.75 10.69 -16.50
N ILE A 153 -16.02 10.87 -15.39
CA ILE A 153 -15.09 9.86 -14.87
C ILE A 153 -15.83 8.58 -14.47
N ALA A 154 -17.02 8.70 -13.86
CA ALA A 154 -17.83 7.55 -13.48
C ALA A 154 -18.34 6.77 -14.70
N ASP A 155 -18.69 7.45 -15.80
CA ASP A 155 -19.07 6.79 -17.05
C ASP A 155 -17.87 6.07 -17.68
N ILE A 156 -16.68 6.68 -17.68
CA ILE A 156 -15.45 6.01 -18.13
C ILE A 156 -15.14 4.78 -17.25
N ALA A 157 -15.29 4.90 -15.94
CA ALA A 157 -15.12 3.76 -15.03
C ALA A 157 -16.10 2.62 -15.33
N ARG A 158 -17.33 2.96 -15.74
CA ARG A 158 -18.31 1.97 -16.21
C ARG A 158 -17.87 1.29 -17.50
N VAL A 159 -17.30 2.03 -18.46
CA VAL A 159 -16.75 1.46 -19.71
C VAL A 159 -15.58 0.50 -19.41
N PHE A 160 -14.71 0.84 -18.46
CA PHE A 160 -13.67 -0.07 -17.96
C PHE A 160 -14.21 -1.31 -17.21
N GLY A 161 -15.51 -1.35 -16.92
CA GLY A 161 -16.15 -2.41 -16.14
C GLY A 161 -15.76 -2.38 -14.66
N CYS A 162 -15.53 -1.20 -14.08
CA CYS A 162 -15.20 -1.07 -12.67
C CYS A 162 -16.42 -1.20 -11.77
N GLU A 163 -16.31 -2.00 -10.70
CA GLU A 163 -17.31 -2.10 -9.62
C GLU A 163 -17.23 -0.85 -8.71
N LYS A 164 -18.28 -0.63 -7.90
CA LYS A 164 -18.36 0.54 -7.00
C LYS A 164 -17.18 0.59 -6.02
N GLU A 165 -16.83 -0.55 -5.43
CA GLU A 165 -15.71 -0.66 -4.50
C GLU A 165 -14.38 -0.27 -5.17
N GLU A 166 -14.20 -0.63 -6.45
CA GLU A 166 -12.98 -0.31 -7.21
C GLU A 166 -12.83 1.19 -7.45
N ILE A 167 -13.94 1.86 -7.76
CA ILE A 167 -13.98 3.32 -7.93
C ILE A 167 -13.68 4.02 -6.59
N GLU A 168 -14.25 3.52 -5.49
CA GLU A 168 -14.04 4.07 -4.14
C GLU A 168 -12.57 4.00 -3.72
N ILE A 169 -11.92 2.85 -3.89
CA ILE A 169 -10.48 2.69 -3.62
C ILE A 169 -9.64 3.59 -4.51
N THR A 170 -9.99 3.68 -5.81
CA THR A 170 -9.28 4.56 -6.74
C THR A 170 -9.39 6.03 -6.34
N GLY A 171 -10.54 6.45 -5.82
CA GLY A 171 -10.74 7.77 -5.23
C GLY A 171 -9.88 8.03 -4.00
N LEU A 172 -9.73 7.05 -3.10
CA LEU A 172 -8.83 7.17 -1.96
C LEU A 172 -7.36 7.28 -2.39
N VAL A 173 -6.95 6.53 -3.40
CA VAL A 173 -5.60 6.63 -3.99
C VAL A 173 -5.38 8.02 -4.60
N ALA A 174 -6.31 8.51 -5.42
CA ALA A 174 -6.24 9.85 -6.01
C ALA A 174 -6.16 10.94 -4.93
N LYS A 175 -6.95 10.79 -3.84
CA LYS A 175 -6.89 11.67 -2.68
C LYS A 175 -5.52 11.63 -1.99
N GLY A 176 -4.94 10.44 -1.82
CA GLY A 176 -3.59 10.29 -1.25
C GLY A 176 -2.52 10.97 -2.11
N ILE A 177 -2.64 10.88 -3.44
CA ILE A 177 -1.76 11.59 -4.39
C ILE A 177 -1.90 13.12 -4.23
N LEU A 178 -3.13 13.64 -4.18
CA LEU A 178 -3.41 15.08 -4.10
C LEU A 178 -3.01 15.71 -2.76
N THR A 179 -3.20 14.99 -1.67
CA THR A 179 -2.99 15.50 -0.30
C THR A 179 -1.63 15.14 0.27
N GLU A 180 -0.89 14.25 -0.41
CA GLU A 180 0.34 13.62 0.09
C GLU A 180 0.15 12.86 1.41
N ASP A 181 -1.10 12.56 1.77
CA ASP A 181 -1.50 11.81 2.97
C ASP A 181 -2.06 10.43 2.55
N TRP A 182 -1.27 9.39 2.79
CA TRP A 182 -1.61 8.01 2.42
C TRP A 182 -2.41 7.28 3.48
N ASP A 183 -2.56 7.85 4.68
CA ASP A 183 -3.34 7.24 5.76
C ASP A 183 -4.86 7.30 5.47
N VAL A 184 -5.25 8.07 4.45
CA VAL A 184 -6.60 7.98 3.86
C VAL A 184 -6.96 6.57 3.39
N LEU A 185 -5.97 5.74 3.05
CA LEU A 185 -6.17 4.35 2.64
C LEU A 185 -6.57 3.44 3.81
N GLU A 186 -6.39 3.84 5.07
CA GLU A 186 -6.91 3.08 6.22
C GLU A 186 -8.44 3.01 6.23
N LYS A 187 -9.10 3.97 5.56
CA LYS A 187 -10.55 4.02 5.40
C LYS A 187 -11.05 3.14 4.25
N ALA A 188 -10.16 2.44 3.55
CA ALA A 188 -10.51 1.56 2.47
C ALA A 188 -11.45 0.44 2.97
N PRO A 189 -12.59 0.23 2.29
CA PRO A 189 -13.49 -0.85 2.68
C PRO A 189 -12.82 -2.21 2.58
N ALA A 190 -13.11 -3.07 3.57
CA ALA A 190 -12.67 -4.46 3.54
C ALA A 190 -13.22 -5.15 2.29
N PRO A 191 -12.40 -5.96 1.62
CA PRO A 191 -12.64 -6.12 0.22
C PRO A 191 -13.46 -7.46 0.05
N LYS A 192 -14.73 -7.37 -0.38
CA LYS A 192 -15.79 -8.43 -0.35
C LYS A 192 -15.58 -9.78 -1.08
N LYS A 193 -14.62 -9.98 -1.99
CA LYS A 193 -14.41 -11.25 -2.73
C LYS A 193 -12.94 -11.67 -2.64
N ASP A 194 -12.56 -12.92 -2.87
CA ASP A 194 -11.14 -13.36 -2.92
C ASP A 194 -10.34 -12.82 -4.15
N ARG A 195 -10.79 -11.70 -4.73
CA ARG A 195 -10.40 -11.19 -6.05
C ARG A 195 -9.54 -9.94 -6.01
N TRP A 196 -8.79 -9.70 -4.94
CA TRP A 196 -8.01 -8.48 -4.83
C TRP A 196 -6.62 -8.61 -5.45
N THR A 197 -6.61 -8.77 -6.77
CA THR A 197 -5.54 -8.25 -7.62
C THR A 197 -5.52 -6.70 -7.66
N ILE A 198 -6.07 -5.99 -6.66
CA ILE A 198 -5.68 -4.60 -6.32
C ILE A 198 -4.15 -4.45 -6.35
N LYS A 199 -3.48 -5.52 -5.92
CA LYS A 199 -2.04 -5.71 -5.85
C LYS A 199 -1.25 -5.55 -7.16
N GLU A 200 -1.82 -5.92 -8.30
CA GLU A 200 -1.22 -5.65 -9.63
C GLU A 200 -1.70 -4.29 -10.16
N ASN A 201 -2.93 -3.93 -9.81
CA ASN A 201 -3.72 -2.86 -10.38
C ASN A 201 -3.35 -1.45 -9.87
N PHE A 202 -2.92 -1.32 -8.61
CA PHE A 202 -2.46 -0.06 -8.00
C PHE A 202 -0.93 -0.01 -7.82
N LYS A 203 -0.22 -0.95 -8.44
CA LYS A 203 1.23 -1.10 -8.31
C LYS A 203 1.96 0.11 -8.90
N GLY A 204 2.68 0.85 -8.07
CA GLY A 204 3.37 2.08 -8.46
C GLY A 204 2.53 3.34 -8.27
N LEU A 205 1.28 3.24 -7.81
CA LEU A 205 0.49 4.40 -7.38
C LEU A 205 0.64 4.64 -5.88
N ILE A 206 0.72 3.58 -5.07
CA ILE A 206 0.90 3.65 -3.61
C ILE A 206 2.39 3.54 -3.28
N PRO A 207 2.94 4.43 -2.42
CA PRO A 207 4.34 4.37 -1.99
C PRO A 207 4.69 3.04 -1.32
N GLU A 208 5.85 2.49 -1.69
CA GLU A 208 6.33 1.24 -1.10
C GLU A 208 6.68 1.42 0.38
N GLU A 209 7.12 2.61 0.78
CA GLU A 209 7.41 2.98 2.17
C GLU A 209 6.17 2.86 3.06
N TRP A 210 5.02 3.32 2.54
CA TRP A 210 3.75 3.21 3.24
C TRP A 210 3.30 1.74 3.35
N ILE A 211 3.44 0.96 2.28
CA ILE A 211 3.14 -0.48 2.32
C ILE A 211 4.00 -1.19 3.37
N ILE A 212 5.30 -0.87 3.43
CA ILE A 212 6.23 -1.46 4.41
C ILE A 212 5.87 -1.07 5.84
N SER A 213 5.51 0.18 6.10
CA SER A 213 5.19 0.66 7.46
C SER A 213 3.94 0.01 8.06
N HIS A 214 3.09 -0.58 7.20
CA HIS A 214 1.86 -1.30 7.56
C HIS A 214 2.04 -2.82 7.66
N ARG A 215 3.26 -3.33 7.57
CA ARG A 215 3.55 -4.75 7.88
C ARG A 215 3.62 -4.94 9.40
N ARG A 216 2.65 -5.65 9.97
CA ARG A 216 2.57 -5.92 11.42
C ARG A 216 2.95 -7.36 11.71
N GLU A 217 4.09 -7.56 12.36
CA GLU A 217 4.47 -8.87 12.90
C GLU A 217 3.58 -9.17 14.11
N CYS A 218 2.85 -10.28 14.05
CA CYS A 218 1.89 -10.68 15.09
C CYS A 218 2.48 -11.73 16.05
N GLY A 219 3.48 -12.48 15.59
CA GLY A 219 4.20 -13.46 16.40
C GLY A 219 5.15 -14.32 15.58
N ARG A 220 6.08 -14.97 16.27
CA ARG A 220 7.05 -15.91 15.69
C ARG A 220 7.00 -17.22 16.48
N LEU A 221 6.82 -18.34 15.78
CA LEU A 221 6.61 -19.66 16.37
C LEU A 221 7.75 -20.60 15.95
N CYS A 222 8.46 -21.17 16.93
CA CYS A 222 9.42 -22.25 16.68
C CYS A 222 8.66 -23.57 16.46
N VAL A 223 8.60 -24.07 15.23
CA VAL A 223 7.80 -25.26 14.87
C VAL A 223 8.62 -26.54 14.76
N LYS A 224 9.95 -26.43 14.70
CA LYS A 224 10.85 -27.58 14.70
C LYS A 224 12.16 -27.24 15.37
N LYS A 225 12.53 -28.05 16.37
CA LYS A 225 13.91 -28.16 16.88
C LYS A 225 14.46 -29.51 16.42
N TYR A 226 15.71 -29.55 15.97
CA TYR A 226 16.38 -30.83 15.74
C TYR A 226 16.82 -31.38 17.10
N GLU A 227 16.22 -32.49 17.53
CA GLU A 227 16.71 -33.22 18.70
C GLU A 227 18.01 -33.93 18.36
N LYS A 228 19.04 -33.72 19.17
CA LYS A 228 20.26 -34.53 19.15
C LYS A 228 19.92 -36.01 19.44
N SER A 229 20.63 -36.92 18.79
CA SER A 229 20.62 -38.36 19.10
C SER A 229 20.83 -38.56 20.61
N ILE A 230 20.25 -39.63 21.19
CA ILE A 230 20.47 -40.00 22.60
C ILE A 230 21.98 -40.11 22.89
N GLU A 231 22.77 -40.57 21.93
CA GLU A 231 24.23 -40.69 22.03
C GLU A 231 24.92 -39.32 22.17
N ASP A 232 24.41 -38.30 21.47
CA ASP A 232 24.90 -36.91 21.55
C ASP A 232 24.46 -36.20 22.84
N LYS A 233 23.25 -36.51 23.35
CA LYS A 233 22.77 -36.02 24.66
C LYS A 233 23.64 -36.59 25.80
N ILE A 234 24.01 -37.88 25.72
CA ILE A 234 24.91 -38.53 26.68
C ILE A 234 26.33 -37.95 26.59
N ALA A 235 26.86 -37.76 25.38
CA ALA A 235 28.19 -37.17 25.18
C ALA A 235 28.28 -35.74 25.73
N ALA A 236 27.25 -34.90 25.47
CA ALA A 236 27.18 -33.53 25.98
C ALA A 236 27.02 -33.47 27.52
N SER A 237 26.25 -34.39 28.10
CA SER A 237 26.11 -34.55 29.56
C SER A 237 27.44 -34.89 30.24
N VAL A 238 28.18 -35.86 29.69
CA VAL A 238 29.48 -36.28 30.22
C VAL A 238 30.54 -35.17 30.08
N LEU A 239 30.54 -34.45 28.95
CA LEU A 239 31.44 -33.30 28.73
C LEU A 239 31.08 -32.09 29.60
N GLY A 240 29.79 -31.84 29.84
CA GLY A 240 29.31 -30.75 30.69
C GLY A 240 29.63 -30.97 32.17
N ALA A 241 29.50 -32.21 32.66
CA ALA A 241 29.89 -32.60 34.01
C ALA A 241 31.39 -32.43 34.27
N MET A 242 32.25 -32.58 33.24
CA MET A 242 33.69 -32.38 33.37
C MET A 242 34.15 -30.91 33.37
N LYS A 243 33.33 -29.96 32.88
CA LYS A 243 33.73 -28.55 32.75
C LYS A 243 33.15 -27.60 33.82
N GLY A 244 32.35 -28.09 34.77
CA GLY A 244 31.84 -27.25 35.87
C GLY A 244 31.06 -26.01 35.41
N ILE A 245 30.51 -26.04 34.18
CA ILE A 245 29.71 -24.95 33.64
C ILE A 245 28.31 -25.13 34.22
N ARG A 246 27.92 -24.22 35.12
CA ARG A 246 26.53 -23.98 35.51
C ARG A 246 25.66 -24.11 34.26
N ALA A 247 24.70 -25.03 34.28
CA ALA A 247 23.64 -25.13 33.29
C ALA A 247 23.02 -23.74 33.11
N GLN A 248 23.47 -23.02 32.10
CA GLN A 248 22.90 -21.78 31.67
C GLN A 248 21.57 -22.19 31.05
N ALA A 249 20.48 -21.81 31.71
CA ALA A 249 19.13 -22.14 31.29
C ALA A 249 19.00 -21.90 29.79
N ASP A 250 18.67 -22.99 29.10
CA ASP A 250 18.44 -23.12 27.67
C ASP A 250 17.64 -21.90 27.16
N ARG A 251 18.31 -20.97 26.47
CA ARG A 251 17.69 -19.79 25.85
C ARG A 251 16.96 -20.14 24.55
N SER A 252 16.62 -21.41 24.33
CA SER A 252 15.95 -21.84 23.12
C SER A 252 14.43 -21.60 23.23
N GLU A 253 13.88 -20.78 22.33
CA GLU A 253 12.42 -20.49 22.26
C GLU A 253 11.59 -21.78 22.32
N PRO A 254 10.48 -21.84 23.08
CA PRO A 254 9.75 -23.09 23.29
C PRO A 254 9.18 -23.65 21.98
N LEU A 255 9.21 -24.98 21.84
CA LEU A 255 8.64 -25.66 20.68
C LEU A 255 7.12 -25.48 20.66
N CYS A 256 6.58 -25.11 19.50
CA CYS A 256 5.18 -24.79 19.27
C CYS A 256 4.56 -25.79 18.28
N PHE A 257 3.39 -26.34 18.63
CA PHE A 257 2.60 -27.24 17.81
C PHE A 257 1.34 -26.51 17.32
N ILE A 258 1.26 -26.23 16.03
CA ILE A 258 0.10 -25.51 15.45
C ILE A 258 -1.10 -26.46 15.39
N LYS A 259 -2.21 -26.08 16.03
CA LYS A 259 -3.50 -26.79 15.96
C LYS A 259 -4.32 -26.35 14.75
N SER A 260 -4.44 -25.05 14.58
CA SER A 260 -5.18 -24.43 13.48
C SER A 260 -4.54 -23.11 13.08
N ARG A 261 -4.62 -22.78 11.80
CA ARG A 261 -4.24 -21.48 11.25
C ARG A 261 -5.13 -21.15 10.06
N LEU A 262 -5.34 -19.85 9.82
CA LEU A 262 -6.01 -19.36 8.61
C LEU A 262 -5.17 -19.65 7.35
N GLN A 263 -5.78 -19.61 6.17
CA GLN A 263 -5.03 -19.71 4.93
C GLN A 263 -4.27 -18.41 4.64
N ALA A 264 -3.10 -18.54 4.02
CA ALA A 264 -2.30 -17.38 3.63
C ALA A 264 -3.05 -16.55 2.57
N GLY A 265 -3.23 -15.26 2.82
CA GLY A 265 -3.97 -14.34 1.97
C GLY A 265 -5.42 -14.12 2.37
N GLU A 266 -5.91 -14.78 3.43
CA GLU A 266 -7.24 -14.52 3.96
C GLU A 266 -7.36 -13.12 4.57
N LEU A 267 -8.56 -12.55 4.44
CA LEU A 267 -8.93 -11.28 5.02
C LEU A 267 -9.28 -11.47 6.50
N VAL A 268 -8.74 -10.59 7.33
CA VAL A 268 -8.91 -10.63 8.78
C VAL A 268 -9.35 -9.26 9.29
N LYS A 269 -10.12 -9.26 10.37
CA LYS A 269 -10.47 -8.08 11.16
C LYS A 269 -9.65 -8.05 12.44
N GLY A 270 -9.46 -6.85 12.99
CA GLY A 270 -8.85 -6.67 14.31
C GLY A 270 -9.55 -7.54 15.37
N GLY A 271 -8.78 -8.38 16.06
CA GLY A 271 -9.27 -9.33 17.05
C GLY A 271 -9.53 -10.76 16.54
N ASP A 272 -9.47 -11.01 15.24
CA ASP A 272 -9.63 -12.37 14.69
C ASP A 272 -8.47 -13.29 15.12
N VAL A 273 -8.75 -14.56 15.36
CA VAL A 273 -7.73 -15.58 15.69
C VAL A 273 -7.02 -16.03 14.41
N LEU A 274 -5.72 -15.73 14.31
CA LEU A 274 -4.88 -16.08 13.17
C LEU A 274 -4.34 -17.51 13.26
N VAL A 275 -3.85 -17.88 14.45
CA VAL A 275 -3.20 -19.15 14.74
C VAL A 275 -3.55 -19.57 16.17
N THR A 276 -3.92 -20.84 16.34
CA THR A 276 -3.99 -21.50 17.65
C THR A 276 -2.87 -22.53 17.72
N TYR A 277 -2.03 -22.46 18.75
CA TYR A 277 -0.89 -23.35 18.93
C TYR A 277 -0.78 -23.82 20.38
N GLU A 278 -0.13 -24.96 20.57
CA GLU A 278 0.30 -25.45 21.87
C GLU A 278 1.80 -25.19 22.03
N ARG A 279 2.21 -24.49 23.09
CA ARG A 279 3.62 -24.41 23.47
C ARG A 279 3.95 -25.30 24.65
N GLU A 280 5.17 -25.81 24.67
CA GLU A 280 5.71 -26.48 25.84
C GLU A 280 5.89 -25.48 26.98
N MET A 281 5.33 -25.79 28.15
CA MET A 281 5.49 -24.95 29.34
C MET A 281 6.88 -25.10 29.92
N SER A 282 7.47 -23.97 30.32
CA SER A 282 8.69 -24.00 31.12
C SER A 282 8.44 -24.64 32.48
N GLU A 283 9.49 -25.19 33.10
CA GLU A 283 9.38 -25.77 34.44
C GLU A 283 8.78 -24.76 35.43
N LYS A 284 9.19 -23.50 35.39
CA LYS A 284 8.68 -22.43 36.27
C LYS A 284 7.17 -22.18 36.13
N GLU A 285 6.65 -22.24 34.90
CA GLU A 285 5.21 -22.08 34.65
C GLU A 285 4.42 -23.28 35.18
N ARG A 286 4.97 -24.50 35.05
CA ARG A 286 4.38 -25.71 35.65
C ARG A 286 4.29 -25.61 37.17
N TRP A 287 5.35 -25.12 37.82
CA TRP A 287 5.38 -24.91 39.28
C TRP A 287 4.37 -23.86 39.77
N LEU A 288 4.09 -22.83 38.96
CA LEU A 288 3.11 -21.79 39.28
C LEU A 288 1.66 -22.27 39.06
N GLU A 289 1.38 -23.00 37.97
CA GLU A 289 0.02 -23.49 37.67
C GLU A 289 -0.40 -24.67 38.56
N GLN A 290 0.54 -25.53 39.00
CA GLN A 290 0.20 -26.69 39.83
C GLN A 290 -0.10 -26.34 41.30
N GLY A 291 0.14 -25.09 41.73
CA GLY A 291 -0.02 -24.69 43.12
C GLY A 291 1.01 -25.37 44.02
N SER A 292 1.48 -24.64 45.02
CA SER A 292 2.46 -25.15 45.98
C SER A 292 1.83 -26.23 46.88
N PHE A 293 1.78 -27.48 46.41
CA PHE A 293 1.77 -28.75 47.18
C PHE A 293 1.35 -29.89 46.26
N PHE A 294 2.25 -30.81 45.91
CA PHE A 294 2.07 -32.28 46.03
C PHE A 294 3.28 -33.00 45.43
N TRP A 295 3.91 -33.85 46.24
CA TRP A 295 4.91 -34.81 45.79
C TRP A 295 4.24 -36.03 45.15
N ALA A 296 4.91 -36.58 44.13
CA ALA A 296 4.79 -37.92 43.54
C ALA A 296 3.74 -38.13 42.42
N ASN A 297 4.20 -38.35 41.18
CA ASN A 297 4.62 -39.69 40.76
C ASN A 297 5.36 -39.68 39.41
N GLU A 298 6.46 -40.42 39.41
CA GLU A 298 7.42 -40.65 38.34
C GLU A 298 6.85 -41.69 37.36
N SER A 299 5.93 -41.29 36.48
CA SER A 299 5.51 -42.08 35.30
C SER A 299 4.43 -41.36 34.50
N GLN A 300 4.79 -40.23 33.89
CA GLN A 300 4.32 -39.71 32.60
C GLN A 300 4.81 -38.26 32.50
N GLU A 301 6.05 -38.06 32.03
CA GLU A 301 6.49 -36.78 31.50
C GLU A 301 5.72 -36.49 30.19
N LYS A 302 4.39 -36.32 30.27
CA LYS A 302 3.71 -35.54 29.25
C LYS A 302 4.15 -34.11 29.50
N LEU A 303 5.06 -33.62 28.65
CA LEU A 303 5.38 -32.19 28.52
C LEU A 303 4.05 -31.43 28.63
N ALA A 304 3.90 -30.66 29.71
CA ALA A 304 2.67 -29.93 29.94
C ALA A 304 2.59 -28.84 28.86
N LYS A 305 1.52 -28.89 28.05
CA LYS A 305 1.33 -27.99 26.91
C LYS A 305 0.29 -26.94 27.27
N LYS A 306 0.56 -25.70 26.87
CA LYS A 306 -0.37 -24.57 27.03
C LYS A 306 -0.87 -24.13 25.67
N GLU A 307 -2.19 -24.02 25.54
CA GLU A 307 -2.82 -23.50 24.33
C GLU A 307 -2.80 -21.96 24.35
N GLU A 308 -2.35 -21.38 23.25
CA GLU A 308 -2.26 -19.93 23.04
C GLU A 308 -2.75 -19.56 21.63
N ASN A 309 -3.18 -18.31 21.48
CA ASN A 309 -3.71 -17.76 20.23
C ASN A 309 -2.90 -16.54 19.81
N ILE A 310 -2.66 -16.41 18.51
CA ILE A 310 -2.20 -15.16 17.88
C ILE A 310 -3.43 -14.46 17.31
N TYR A 311 -3.62 -13.20 17.66
CA TYR A 311 -4.75 -12.38 17.20
C TYR A 311 -4.30 -11.33 16.18
N ALA A 312 -5.20 -10.98 15.26
CA ALA A 312 -5.01 -9.89 14.32
C ALA A 312 -5.00 -8.55 15.07
N PRO A 313 -3.95 -7.72 14.94
CA PRO A 313 -3.90 -6.42 15.60
C PRO A 313 -4.77 -5.36 14.90
N CYS A 314 -5.09 -5.57 13.63
CA CYS A 314 -5.86 -4.67 12.79
C CYS A 314 -6.50 -5.44 11.62
N ASP A 315 -7.33 -4.74 10.87
CA ASP A 315 -7.89 -5.23 9.61
C ASP A 315 -6.79 -5.38 8.55
N GLY A 316 -6.84 -6.43 7.73
CA GLY A 316 -5.82 -6.68 6.71
C GLY A 316 -5.85 -8.07 6.08
N MET A 317 -4.71 -8.49 5.52
CA MET A 317 -4.47 -9.85 5.03
C MET A 317 -3.44 -10.56 5.90
N VAL A 318 -3.67 -11.82 6.22
CA VAL A 318 -2.72 -12.64 6.98
C VAL A 318 -1.75 -13.38 6.06
N PHE A 319 -0.45 -13.33 6.37
CA PHE A 319 0.58 -14.11 5.71
C PHE A 319 1.50 -14.82 6.70
N PHE A 320 2.01 -15.98 6.30
CA PHE A 320 2.89 -16.82 7.10
C PHE A 320 4.22 -16.97 6.37
N LEU A 321 5.32 -16.54 7.01
CA LEU A 321 6.66 -16.65 6.46
C LEU A 321 7.42 -17.75 7.18
N GLU A 322 7.98 -18.68 6.41
CA GLU A 322 8.83 -19.74 6.93
C GLU A 322 10.30 -19.35 6.83
N ASP A 323 11.04 -19.54 7.92
CA ASP A 323 12.47 -19.34 7.99
C ASP A 323 13.15 -20.45 8.79
N SER A 324 14.46 -20.61 8.58
CA SER A 324 15.29 -21.48 9.39
C SER A 324 16.54 -20.78 9.87
N GLU A 325 16.91 -21.05 11.12
CA GLU A 325 18.15 -20.58 11.73
C GLU A 325 18.97 -21.77 12.18
N LYS A 326 20.28 -21.61 12.18
CA LYS A 326 21.17 -22.57 12.84
C LYS A 326 21.38 -22.11 14.26
N ASP A 327 21.13 -23.00 15.20
CA ASP A 327 21.48 -22.81 16.59
C ASP A 327 23.01 -22.63 16.72
N ALA A 328 23.42 -21.56 17.41
CA ALA A 328 24.82 -21.17 17.53
C ALA A 328 25.68 -22.19 18.31
N GLU A 329 25.06 -22.97 19.20
CA GLU A 329 25.75 -23.94 20.08
C GLU A 329 25.71 -25.35 19.51
N THR A 330 24.62 -25.72 18.85
CA THR A 330 24.40 -27.09 18.36
C THR A 330 24.56 -27.24 16.85
N ASN A 331 24.62 -26.13 16.10
CA ASN A 331 24.62 -26.10 14.63
C ASN A 331 23.37 -26.78 14.02
N ASN A 332 22.34 -27.01 14.83
CA ASN A 332 21.10 -27.65 14.44
C ASN A 332 20.19 -26.64 13.77
N GLU A 333 19.47 -27.09 12.73
CA GLU A 333 18.49 -26.25 12.05
C GLU A 333 17.18 -26.19 12.86
N MET A 334 16.83 -24.99 13.29
CA MET A 334 15.54 -24.65 13.87
C MET A 334 14.65 -24.03 12.79
N LYS A 335 13.38 -24.45 12.72
CA LYS A 335 12.40 -23.88 11.78
C LYS A 335 11.40 -23.02 12.51
N TYR A 336 11.12 -21.87 11.93
CA TYR A 336 10.22 -20.86 12.46
C TYR A 336 9.13 -20.52 11.45
N ILE A 337 7.97 -20.13 11.98
CA ILE A 337 6.89 -19.51 11.22
C ILE A 337 6.62 -18.15 11.84
N THR A 338 6.84 -17.08 11.06
CA THR A 338 6.51 -15.72 11.46
C THR A 338 5.17 -15.31 10.85
N VAL A 339 4.26 -14.82 11.69
CA VAL A 339 2.90 -14.42 11.30
C VAL A 339 2.87 -12.91 11.10
N TYR A 340 2.35 -12.48 9.95
CA TYR A 340 2.17 -11.08 9.62
C TYR A 340 0.72 -10.78 9.26
N VAL A 341 0.24 -9.62 9.69
CA VAL A 341 -0.93 -8.94 9.10
C VAL A 341 -0.42 -7.75 8.31
N VAL A 342 -0.86 -7.62 7.07
CA VAL A 342 -0.45 -6.58 6.13
C VAL A 342 -1.65 -5.87 5.51
N SER A 343 -1.45 -4.70 4.93
CA SER A 343 -2.52 -3.99 4.22
C SER A 343 -3.01 -4.77 3.00
N TYR A 344 -4.24 -4.48 2.55
CA TYR A 344 -4.85 -5.09 1.36
C TYR A 344 -4.06 -4.83 0.06
N PHE A 345 -3.09 -3.91 0.09
CA PHE A 345 -2.26 -3.49 -1.04
C PHE A 345 -0.89 -4.19 -1.10
N ASP A 346 -0.53 -4.96 -0.05
CA ASP A 346 0.76 -5.65 0.02
C ASP A 346 0.72 -7.04 -0.62
N ASP A 347 1.90 -7.62 -0.86
CA ASP A 347 2.04 -8.94 -1.44
C ASP A 347 3.02 -9.87 -0.76
N TYR A 348 2.65 -11.16 -0.73
CA TYR A 348 3.50 -12.21 -0.19
C TYR A 348 4.92 -12.22 -0.76
N GLN A 349 5.13 -11.97 -2.06
CA GLN A 349 6.48 -12.02 -2.65
C GLN A 349 7.35 -10.85 -2.18
N LYS A 350 6.81 -9.62 -2.15
CA LYS A 350 7.49 -8.42 -1.63
C LYS A 350 7.72 -8.53 -0.13
N LEU A 351 6.71 -8.94 0.63
CA LEU A 351 6.81 -9.22 2.06
C LEU A 351 7.94 -10.23 2.32
N SER A 352 7.96 -11.37 1.60
CA SER A 352 8.99 -12.40 1.74
C SER A 352 10.39 -11.88 1.40
N ARG A 353 10.55 -11.12 0.31
CA ARG A 353 11.84 -10.50 -0.05
C ARG A 353 12.31 -9.50 0.99
N TRP A 354 11.41 -8.63 1.47
CA TRP A 354 11.69 -7.65 2.51
C TRP A 354 12.10 -8.32 3.82
N TYR A 355 11.36 -9.34 4.24
CA TYR A 355 11.62 -10.11 5.45
C TYR A 355 13.03 -10.73 5.41
N ARG A 356 13.36 -11.46 4.33
CA ARG A 356 14.69 -12.06 4.15
C ARG A 356 15.82 -11.02 4.18
N LYS A 357 15.62 -9.87 3.53
CA LYS A 357 16.59 -8.77 3.52
C LYS A 357 16.83 -8.20 4.92
N ASN A 358 15.78 -8.04 5.72
CA ASN A 358 15.88 -7.50 7.08
C ASN A 358 16.47 -8.50 8.07
N ARG A 359 16.21 -9.81 7.89
CA ARG A 359 16.83 -10.87 8.71
C ARG A 359 18.34 -10.94 8.49
N MET A 360 18.81 -10.94 7.25
CA MET A 360 20.24 -10.87 6.93
C MET A 360 20.95 -9.62 7.47
N ARG A 361 20.23 -8.52 7.69
CA ARG A 361 20.79 -7.31 8.32
C ARG A 361 20.94 -7.46 9.84
N LYS A 362 19.98 -8.12 10.50
CA LYS A 362 20.04 -8.41 11.94
C LYS A 362 21.14 -9.41 12.30
N GLU A 363 21.50 -10.32 11.39
CA GLU A 363 22.58 -11.30 11.60
C GLU A 363 24.01 -10.71 11.40
N LYS A 364 24.12 -9.51 10.80
CA LYS A 364 25.41 -8.85 10.51
C LYS A 364 25.79 -7.72 11.47
N GLN A 365 24.88 -7.36 12.38
CA GLN A 365 25.12 -6.44 13.49
C GLN A 365 25.41 -7.25 14.74
#